data_AF-A0A9J7AVP8-F1
#
_entry.id   AF-A0A9J7AVP8-F1
#
_cell.length_a   1.000
_cell.length_b   1.000
_cell.length_c   1.000
_cell.angle_alpha   90.00
_cell.angle_beta   90.00
_cell.angle_gamma   90.00
#
_symmetry.space_group_name_H-M   'P 1'
#
loop_
_entity.id
_entity.type
_entity.pdbx_description
1 polymer ?
#
loop_
_entity_poly.entity_id
_entity_poly.type
_entity_poly.pdbx_seq_one_letter_code
_entity_poly.pdbx_strand_id
1 'polypeptide(L)'
;MTAIAALLLVSASLPASASSRHAGYYYPDTVSEEQYVSKAQKIPQATRESRLAFVSGVAKSVSERPYPPQRAMFAKGGDAEKLIIVSLYDDHMTTLAQARAVLALMTNVARTTKILRELQVESLFNFLDFCKMLGFTELTISDGRTYAHRFVIE
;
A
#
# COMPACT_ATOMS: atom_id res chain seq x y z
N MET A 1 -10.98 -46.73 44.40
CA MET A 1 -10.25 -46.44 43.14
C MET A 1 -11.09 -45.46 42.34
N THR A 2 -10.81 -44.17 42.44
CA THR A 2 -11.51 -43.11 41.71
C THR A 2 -10.46 -42.34 40.92
N ALA A 3 -10.42 -42.56 39.61
CA ALA A 3 -9.51 -41.90 38.71
C ALA A 3 -10.07 -40.52 38.34
N ILE A 4 -9.34 -39.46 38.69
CA ILE A 4 -9.63 -38.09 38.26
C ILE A 4 -8.96 -37.88 36.90
N ALA A 5 -9.76 -37.75 35.85
CA ALA A 5 -9.28 -37.38 34.52
C ALA A 5 -8.97 -35.88 34.50
N ALA A 6 -7.69 -35.52 34.38
CA ALA A 6 -7.25 -34.15 34.19
C ALA A 6 -7.46 -33.75 32.70
N LEU A 7 -8.41 -32.85 32.45
CA LEU A 7 -8.66 -32.27 31.14
C LEU A 7 -7.60 -31.18 30.87
N LEU A 8 -6.61 -31.47 30.01
CA LEU A 8 -5.68 -30.46 29.52
C LEU A 8 -6.42 -29.49 28.59
N LEU A 9 -6.62 -28.26 29.05
CA LEU A 9 -6.99 -27.13 28.21
C LEU A 9 -5.78 -26.69 27.39
N VAL A 10 -5.72 -27.10 26.13
CA VAL A 10 -4.76 -26.55 25.16
C VAL A 10 -5.27 -25.16 24.77
N SER A 11 -4.66 -24.13 25.34
CA SER A 11 -4.86 -22.74 24.93
C SER A 11 -4.24 -22.55 23.54
N ALA A 12 -5.05 -22.63 22.49
CA ALA A 12 -4.64 -22.25 21.15
C ALA A 12 -4.44 -20.72 21.11
N SER A 13 -3.22 -20.27 21.29
CA SER A 13 -2.81 -18.89 21.03
C SER A 13 -2.95 -18.63 19.53
N LEU A 14 -4.08 -18.05 19.10
CA LEU A 14 -4.15 -17.48 17.76
C LEU A 14 -3.08 -16.39 17.66
N PRO A 15 -2.25 -16.37 16.60
CA PRO A 15 -1.32 -15.28 16.41
C PRO A 15 -2.16 -14.01 16.31
N ALA A 16 -1.97 -13.10 17.25
CA ALA A 16 -2.41 -11.73 17.08
C ALA A 16 -1.60 -11.19 15.90
N SER A 17 -2.14 -11.34 14.69
CA SER A 17 -1.68 -10.58 13.55
C SER A 17 -1.69 -9.14 14.05
N ALA A 18 -0.52 -8.52 14.12
CA ALA A 18 -0.41 -7.12 14.46
C ALA A 18 -1.19 -6.38 13.38
N SER A 19 -2.50 -6.24 13.61
CA SER A 19 -3.39 -5.48 12.77
C SER A 19 -2.69 -4.14 12.65
N SER A 20 -2.17 -3.90 11.46
CA SER A 20 -1.53 -2.65 11.11
C SER A 20 -2.47 -1.59 11.66
N ARG A 21 -2.06 -0.76 12.61
CA ARG A 21 -2.89 0.30 13.27
C ARG A 21 -3.68 1.22 12.31
N HIS A 22 -3.46 1.02 11.02
CA HIS A 22 -4.10 1.65 9.89
C HIS A 22 -5.39 0.93 9.44
N ALA A 23 -5.49 -0.39 9.60
CA ALA A 23 -6.72 -1.17 9.43
C ALA A 23 -7.74 -0.78 10.51
N GLY A 24 -9.01 -0.75 10.14
CA GLY A 24 -10.10 -0.23 10.97
C GLY A 24 -10.16 1.30 11.08
N TYR A 25 -9.06 2.01 10.77
CA TYR A 25 -8.99 3.48 10.79
C TYR A 25 -9.04 4.11 9.39
N TYR A 26 -8.20 3.63 8.46
CA TYR A 26 -8.12 4.13 7.09
C TYR A 26 -8.79 3.22 6.06
N TYR A 27 -8.92 1.93 6.35
CA TYR A 27 -9.48 0.90 5.47
C TYR A 27 -10.02 -0.25 6.34
N PRO A 28 -10.97 -1.08 5.84
CA PRO A 28 -11.56 -2.16 6.63
C PRO A 28 -10.54 -3.24 7.01
N ASP A 29 -10.84 -3.99 8.07
CA ASP A 29 -9.96 -5.06 8.58
C ASP A 29 -9.84 -6.27 7.64
N THR A 30 -10.75 -6.41 6.67
CA THR A 30 -10.69 -7.45 5.63
C THR A 30 -9.57 -7.15 4.63
N VAL A 31 -8.35 -7.56 4.98
CA VAL A 31 -7.16 -7.38 4.15
C VAL A 31 -6.74 -8.71 3.50
N SER A 32 -6.77 -8.75 2.17
CA SER A 32 -6.09 -9.81 1.39
C SER A 32 -4.63 -9.42 1.11
N GLU A 33 -3.76 -10.38 0.87
CA GLU A 33 -2.32 -10.14 0.69
C GLU A 33 -1.75 -10.81 -0.56
N GLU A 34 -0.78 -10.16 -1.19
CA GLU A 34 0.02 -10.65 -2.32
C GLU A 34 1.50 -10.29 -2.11
N GLN A 35 2.39 -11.25 -2.36
CA GLN A 35 3.84 -11.01 -2.42
C GLN A 35 4.21 -10.50 -3.81
N TYR A 36 4.79 -9.31 -3.89
CA TYR A 36 5.26 -8.72 -5.14
C TYR A 36 6.78 -8.68 -5.16
N VAL A 37 7.37 -9.54 -5.99
CA VAL A 37 8.83 -9.58 -6.20
C VAL A 37 9.19 -8.61 -7.32
N SER A 38 9.77 -7.47 -6.96
CA SER A 38 10.17 -6.47 -7.94
C SER A 38 11.53 -6.79 -8.55
N LYS A 39 11.69 -6.47 -9.83
CA LYS A 39 13.02 -6.50 -10.49
C LYS A 39 13.83 -5.22 -10.23
N ALA A 40 13.18 -4.17 -9.73
CA ALA A 40 13.82 -2.89 -9.51
C ALA A 40 14.68 -2.90 -8.24
N GLN A 41 15.75 -2.10 -8.26
CA GLN A 41 16.63 -1.93 -7.11
C GLN A 41 16.24 -0.69 -6.31
N LYS A 42 16.31 -0.80 -4.98
CA LYS A 42 16.14 0.35 -4.09
C LYS A 42 17.23 1.37 -4.38
N ILE A 43 16.85 2.63 -4.60
CA ILE A 43 17.81 3.69 -4.90
C ILE A 43 18.50 4.18 -3.62
N PRO A 44 19.76 4.63 -3.68
CA PRO A 44 20.45 5.20 -2.53
C PRO A 44 19.70 6.38 -1.88
N GLN A 45 18.97 7.16 -2.67
CA GLN A 45 18.21 8.33 -2.26
C GLN A 45 16.84 7.99 -1.62
N ALA A 46 16.55 6.70 -1.37
CA ALA A 46 15.30 6.23 -0.78
C ALA A 46 15.25 6.47 0.74
N THR A 47 15.08 7.72 1.15
CA THR A 47 14.88 8.15 2.54
C THR A 47 13.40 8.32 2.87
N ARG A 48 13.10 8.56 4.15
CA ARG A 48 11.76 8.93 4.60
C ARG A 48 11.26 10.19 3.88
N GLU A 49 12.12 11.20 3.76
CA GLU A 49 11.82 12.49 3.13
C GLU A 49 11.52 12.32 1.65
N SER A 50 12.25 11.45 0.94
CA SER A 50 12.00 11.23 -0.49
C SER A 50 10.69 10.48 -0.74
N ARG A 51 10.30 9.54 0.15
CA ARG A 51 8.96 8.93 0.12
C ARG A 51 7.85 9.95 0.36
N LEU A 52 8.00 10.84 1.35
CA LEU A 52 7.03 11.90 1.60
C LEU A 52 6.97 12.91 0.45
N ALA A 53 8.10 13.26 -0.15
CA ALA A 53 8.17 14.14 -1.31
C ALA A 53 7.48 13.50 -2.53
N PHE A 54 7.66 12.20 -2.73
CA PHE A 54 6.97 11.44 -3.77
C PHE A 54 5.45 11.49 -3.59
N VAL A 55 4.94 11.14 -2.40
CA VAL A 55 3.51 11.20 -2.08
C VAL A 55 2.95 12.61 -2.26
N SER A 56 3.67 13.63 -1.79
CA SER A 56 3.28 15.04 -1.94
C SER A 56 3.26 15.48 -3.40
N GLY A 57 4.23 15.04 -4.20
CA GLY A 57 4.28 15.31 -5.64
C GLY A 57 3.09 14.73 -6.38
N VAL A 58 2.74 13.48 -6.09
CA VAL A 58 1.54 12.84 -6.66
C VAL A 58 0.26 13.56 -6.21
N ALA A 59 0.14 13.90 -4.92
CA ALA A 59 -1.00 14.63 -4.40
C ALA A 59 -1.17 16.00 -5.09
N LYS A 60 -0.07 16.74 -5.29
CA LYS A 60 -0.05 17.99 -6.06
C LYS A 60 -0.58 17.79 -7.48
N SER A 61 -0.06 16.79 -8.21
CA SER A 61 -0.51 16.50 -9.58
C SER A 61 -1.99 16.10 -9.67
N VAL A 62 -2.55 15.49 -8.63
CA VAL A 62 -3.98 15.19 -8.57
C VAL A 62 -4.81 16.43 -8.23
N SER A 63 -4.32 17.29 -7.32
CA SER A 63 -5.00 18.52 -6.90
C SER A 63 -5.08 19.59 -7.99
N GLU A 64 -4.19 19.55 -8.98
CA GLU A 64 -4.19 20.49 -10.11
C GLU A 64 -5.23 20.12 -11.20
N ARG A 65 -5.96 19.01 -11.03
CA ARG A 65 -7.00 18.58 -11.98
C ARG A 65 -8.29 19.39 -11.80
N PRO A 66 -9.09 19.58 -12.88
CA PRO A 66 -10.33 20.35 -12.82
C PRO A 66 -11.50 19.60 -12.15
N TYR A 67 -11.22 18.50 -11.44
CA TYR A 67 -12.19 17.65 -10.77
C TYR A 67 -11.62 17.14 -9.44
N PRO A 68 -12.48 16.80 -8.46
CA PRO A 68 -12.02 16.39 -7.14
C PRO A 68 -11.20 15.08 -7.19
N PRO A 69 -10.25 14.89 -6.25
CA PRO A 69 -9.53 13.64 -6.11
C PRO A 69 -10.49 12.47 -5.87
N GLN A 70 -10.39 11.41 -6.67
CA GLN A 70 -11.21 10.21 -6.50
C GLN A 70 -10.65 9.22 -5.46
N ARG A 71 -9.37 9.37 -5.11
CA ARG A 71 -8.63 8.51 -4.20
C ARG A 71 -7.66 9.34 -3.38
N ALA A 72 -7.50 9.01 -2.12
CA ALA A 72 -6.41 9.52 -1.29
C ALA A 72 -5.21 8.59 -1.39
N MET A 73 -4.00 9.16 -1.38
CA MET A 73 -2.75 8.41 -1.29
C MET A 73 -1.86 9.05 -0.24
N PHE A 74 -1.36 8.26 0.70
CA PHE A 74 -0.53 8.74 1.79
C PHE A 74 0.44 7.68 2.30
N ALA A 75 1.54 8.11 2.90
CA ALA A 75 2.50 7.22 3.54
C ALA A 75 2.32 7.18 5.07
N LYS A 76 2.58 6.02 5.66
CA LYS A 76 2.58 5.74 7.10
C LYS A 76 3.78 4.84 7.44
N GLY A 77 3.93 4.54 8.73
CA GLY A 77 5.14 3.91 9.27
C GLY A 77 6.08 4.95 9.88
N GLY A 78 7.07 4.49 10.65
CA GLY A 78 8.05 5.39 11.29
C GLY A 78 8.88 6.13 10.25
N ASP A 79 9.23 5.41 9.19
CA ASP A 79 10.03 5.86 8.06
C ASP A 79 9.17 6.13 6.81
N ALA A 80 7.85 6.28 6.94
CA ALA A 80 6.94 6.45 5.80
C ALA A 80 7.05 5.30 4.76
N GLU A 81 7.33 4.09 5.20
CA GLU A 81 7.60 2.89 4.39
C GLU A 81 6.33 2.13 3.95
N LYS A 82 5.15 2.49 4.49
CA LYS A 82 3.86 1.89 4.15
C LYS A 82 3.03 2.86 3.32
N LEU A 83 2.79 2.55 2.05
CA LEU A 83 1.93 3.35 1.19
C LEU A 83 0.48 2.88 1.30
N ILE A 84 -0.46 3.81 1.43
CA ILE A 84 -1.89 3.52 1.53
C ILE A 84 -2.63 4.31 0.47
N ILE A 85 -3.51 3.65 -0.28
CA ILE A 85 -4.40 4.22 -1.28
C ILE A 85 -5.84 3.84 -0.92
N VAL A 86 -6.72 4.82 -0.78
CA VAL A 86 -8.14 4.57 -0.41
C VAL A 86 -9.05 5.33 -1.35
N SER A 87 -10.14 4.69 -1.78
CA SER A 87 -11.21 5.37 -2.52
C SER A 87 -11.88 6.43 -1.66
N LEU A 88 -12.18 7.60 -2.25
CA LEU A 88 -12.95 8.66 -1.59
C LEU A 88 -14.44 8.61 -1.96
N TYR A 89 -14.81 7.71 -2.87
CA TYR A 89 -16.17 7.52 -3.35
C TYR A 89 -16.52 6.04 -3.36
N ASP A 90 -17.79 5.77 -3.10
CA ASP A 90 -18.35 4.44 -3.23
C ASP A 90 -18.27 3.96 -4.69
N ASP A 91 -18.12 2.65 -4.86
CA ASP A 91 -18.18 1.93 -6.13
C ASP A 91 -17.11 2.28 -7.20
N HIS A 92 -16.08 3.06 -6.85
CA HIS A 92 -14.99 3.43 -7.78
C HIS A 92 -13.87 2.38 -7.92
N MET A 93 -13.78 1.44 -6.97
CA MET A 93 -12.74 0.42 -6.93
C MET A 93 -13.25 -0.79 -6.15
N THR A 94 -14.35 -1.39 -6.61
CA THR A 94 -15.06 -2.49 -5.95
C THR A 94 -14.37 -3.84 -6.09
N THR A 95 -13.40 -3.95 -7.00
CA THR A 95 -12.69 -5.21 -7.28
C THR A 95 -11.18 -5.04 -7.25
N LEU A 96 -10.48 -6.13 -6.92
CA LEU A 96 -9.02 -6.18 -7.03
C LEU A 96 -8.52 -5.88 -8.46
N ALA A 97 -9.29 -6.27 -9.48
CA ALA A 97 -8.95 -5.93 -10.87
C ALA A 97 -8.97 -4.41 -11.12
N GLN A 98 -9.99 -3.70 -10.63
CA GLN A 98 -10.04 -2.24 -10.68
C GLN A 98 -8.92 -1.60 -9.85
N ALA A 99 -8.60 -2.14 -8.69
CA ALA A 99 -7.47 -1.67 -7.88
C ALA A 99 -6.13 -1.79 -8.64
N ARG A 100 -5.89 -2.91 -9.33
CA ARG A 100 -4.71 -3.09 -10.18
C ARG A 100 -4.72 -2.14 -11.39
N ALA A 101 -5.86 -1.90 -12.02
CA ALA A 101 -6.00 -0.92 -13.09
C ALA A 101 -5.69 0.52 -12.60
N VAL A 102 -6.10 0.83 -11.37
CA VAL A 102 -5.73 2.05 -10.68
C VAL A 102 -4.20 2.16 -10.52
N LEU A 103 -3.52 1.11 -10.05
CA LEU A 103 -2.06 1.11 -9.92
C LEU A 103 -1.37 1.28 -11.29
N ALA A 104 -1.90 0.67 -12.35
CA ALA A 104 -1.42 0.88 -13.71
C ALA A 104 -1.54 2.36 -14.13
N LEU A 105 -2.67 3.01 -13.87
CA LEU A 105 -2.83 4.44 -14.11
C LEU A 105 -1.83 5.28 -13.29
N MET A 106 -1.61 4.91 -12.04
CA MET A 106 -0.66 5.60 -11.15
C MET A 106 0.79 5.51 -11.64
N THR A 107 1.15 4.50 -12.44
CA THR A 107 2.48 4.40 -13.06
C THR A 107 2.78 5.65 -13.89
N ASN A 108 1.82 6.14 -14.67
CA ASN A 108 1.99 7.33 -15.49
C ASN A 108 2.14 8.61 -14.66
N VAL A 109 1.35 8.73 -13.58
CA VAL A 109 1.42 9.88 -12.67
C VAL A 109 2.74 9.87 -11.88
N ALA A 110 3.17 8.71 -11.42
CA ALA A 110 4.42 8.57 -10.69
C ALA A 110 5.63 9.03 -11.53
N ARG A 111 5.67 8.67 -12.81
CA ARG A 111 6.76 9.06 -13.74
C ARG A 111 6.93 10.57 -13.90
N THR A 112 5.90 11.38 -13.65
CA THR A 112 6.02 12.84 -13.75
C THR A 112 6.60 13.48 -12.49
N THR A 113 6.70 12.74 -11.39
CA THR A 113 7.29 13.22 -10.14
C THR A 113 8.77 13.53 -10.34
N LYS A 114 9.27 14.55 -9.63
CA LYS A 114 10.66 15.01 -9.76
C LYS A 114 11.66 13.85 -9.59
N ILE A 115 11.50 13.07 -8.53
CA ILE A 115 12.42 11.97 -8.19
C ILE A 115 12.50 10.89 -9.28
N LEU A 116 11.38 10.51 -9.90
CA LEU A 116 11.40 9.47 -10.94
C LEU A 116 11.83 10.00 -12.32
N ARG A 117 11.56 11.28 -12.63
CA ARG A 117 12.07 11.92 -13.86
C ARG A 117 13.60 12.01 -13.86
N GLU A 118 14.19 12.37 -12.72
CA GLU A 118 15.64 12.52 -12.58
C GLU A 118 16.38 11.17 -12.71
N LEU A 119 15.74 10.08 -12.29
CA LEU A 119 16.31 8.73 -12.37
C LEU A 119 16.24 8.11 -13.77
N GLN A 120 15.53 8.71 -14.72
CA GLN A 120 15.29 8.16 -16.07
C GLN A 120 14.87 6.68 -16.02
N VAL A 121 13.94 6.36 -15.11
CA VAL A 121 13.53 4.98 -14.81
C VAL A 121 13.12 4.20 -16.06
N GLU A 122 13.40 2.89 -16.05
CA GLU A 122 13.08 2.01 -17.16
C GLU A 122 11.59 2.10 -17.53
N SER A 123 11.32 2.16 -18.84
CA SER A 123 9.95 2.24 -19.36
C SER A 123 9.09 1.02 -19.01
N LEU A 124 9.73 -0.09 -18.61
CA LEU A 124 9.08 -1.34 -18.20
C LEU A 124 8.60 -1.33 -16.75
N PHE A 125 9.12 -0.44 -15.89
CA PHE A 125 8.74 -0.41 -14.48
C PHE A 125 7.32 0.11 -14.28
N ASN A 126 6.58 -0.59 -13.41
CA ASN A 126 5.24 -0.24 -13.00
C ASN A 126 5.24 0.47 -11.63
N PHE A 127 4.06 0.84 -11.13
CA PHE A 127 3.93 1.56 -9.87
C PHE A 127 4.49 0.82 -8.65
N LEU A 128 4.34 -0.51 -8.58
CA LEU A 128 4.90 -1.31 -7.48
C LEU A 128 6.43 -1.37 -7.55
N ASP A 129 7.00 -1.39 -8.76
CA ASP A 129 8.45 -1.26 -8.94
C ASP A 129 8.97 0.11 -8.46
N PHE A 130 8.23 1.19 -8.73
CA PHE A 130 8.58 2.50 -8.19
C PHE A 130 8.49 2.53 -6.66
N CYS A 131 7.50 1.84 -6.09
CA CYS A 131 7.41 1.69 -4.64
C CYS A 131 8.66 0.98 -4.09
N LYS A 132 9.10 -0.11 -4.72
CA LYS A 132 10.35 -0.80 -4.38
C LYS A 132 11.56 0.13 -4.46
N MET A 133 11.71 0.85 -5.57
CA MET A 133 12.82 1.78 -5.78
C MET A 133 12.91 2.82 -4.67
N LEU A 134 11.77 3.38 -4.27
CA LEU A 134 11.66 4.40 -3.22
C LEU A 134 11.71 3.81 -1.79
N GLY A 135 11.84 2.49 -1.67
CA GLY A 135 11.98 1.80 -0.40
C GLY A 135 10.69 1.69 0.41
N PHE A 136 9.53 1.72 -0.24
CA PHE A 136 8.30 1.24 0.39
C PHE A 136 8.35 -0.28 0.53
N THR A 137 7.91 -0.80 1.67
CA THR A 137 7.87 -2.25 1.94
C THR A 137 6.47 -2.81 1.76
N GLU A 138 5.45 -1.95 1.83
CA GLU A 138 4.04 -2.34 1.73
C GLU A 138 3.26 -1.29 0.93
N LEU A 139 2.36 -1.75 0.08
CA LEU A 139 1.28 -0.94 -0.50
C LEU A 139 -0.06 -1.55 -0.11
N THR A 140 -0.91 -0.82 0.59
CA THR A 140 -2.31 -1.22 0.83
C THR A 140 -3.25 -0.37 -0.03
N ILE A 141 -4.14 -1.01 -0.77
CA ILE A 141 -5.16 -0.36 -1.60
C ILE A 141 -6.56 -0.84 -1.20
N SER A 142 -7.51 0.07 -1.02
CA SER A 142 -8.83 -0.24 -0.47
C SER A 142 -9.96 0.60 -1.06
N ASP A 143 -11.14 0.00 -1.18
CA ASP A 143 -12.37 0.71 -1.52
C ASP A 143 -12.87 1.62 -0.38
N GLY A 144 -12.23 1.56 0.79
CA GLY A 144 -12.59 2.33 1.98
C GLY A 144 -13.78 1.76 2.75
N ARG A 145 -14.37 0.64 2.31
CA ARG A 145 -15.64 0.12 2.85
C ARG A 145 -15.62 -1.38 3.08
N THR A 146 -15.44 -2.17 2.02
CA THR A 146 -15.66 -3.62 2.06
C THR A 146 -14.39 -4.45 2.01
N TYR A 147 -13.32 -3.93 1.40
CA TYR A 147 -12.07 -4.69 1.29
C TYR A 147 -10.83 -3.80 1.27
N ALA A 148 -9.72 -4.40 1.67
CA ALA A 148 -8.39 -3.92 1.41
C ALA A 148 -7.54 -5.05 0.80
N HIS A 149 -6.56 -4.66 0.00
CA HIS A 149 -5.56 -5.57 -0.56
C HIS A 149 -4.17 -5.01 -0.32
N ARG A 150 -3.27 -5.83 0.20
CA ARG A 150 -1.89 -5.46 0.53
C ARG A 150 -0.92 -6.18 -0.39
N PHE A 151 -0.06 -5.40 -1.02
CA PHE A 151 1.15 -5.89 -1.65
C PHE A 151 2.29 -5.76 -0.65
N VAL A 152 2.92 -6.88 -0.32
CA VAL A 152 4.20 -6.92 0.38
C VAL A 152 5.29 -6.88 -0.69
N ILE A 153 6.18 -5.89 -0.60
CA ILE A 153 7.10 -5.53 -1.69
C ILE A 153 8.49 -6.05 -1.35
N GLU A 154 8.96 -7.02 -2.13
CA GLU A 154 10.27 -7.66 -2.01
C GLU A 154 11.26 -7.24 -3.09
#